data_AF-A0A147BAB7-F1
#
_entry.id   AF-A0A147BAB7-F1
#
_cell.length_a   1.000
_cell.length_b   1.000
_cell.length_c   1.000
_cell.angle_alpha   90.00
_cell.angle_beta   90.00
_cell.angle_gamma   90.00
#
_symmetry.space_group_name_H-M   'P 1'
#
loop_
_entity.id
_entity.type
_entity.pdbx_description
1 polymer ?
#
loop_
_entity_poly.entity_id
_entity_poly.type
_entity_poly.pdbx_seq_one_letter_code
_entity_poly.pdbx_strand_id
1 'polypeptide(L)'
;CVATILTSICKTAEHQSFLCSQGAIPTLAAMLCSPSYKVQLPSLRCLAHMCYQNQKVSSILATSSYGGRSVPDLLVTLMARDKPTEMQLAAAKCMTFLSRAGAIRSEDPRVTFKALPTLVRMCKKEQTPEERAEGAETLAYLAEVDTELQRIASISDHLIPT
;
A
#
# COMPACT_ATOMS: atom_id res chain seq x y z
N CYS A 1 -15.75 8.76 7.70
CA CYS A 1 -16.00 7.85 6.56
C CYS A 1 -16.23 6.44 7.12
N VAL A 2 -17.13 5.63 6.55
CA VAL A 2 -17.40 4.25 7.01
C VAL A 2 -16.13 3.39 7.02
N ALA A 3 -15.22 3.61 6.06
CA ALA A 3 -13.93 2.92 6.01
C ALA A 3 -13.08 3.08 7.29
N THR A 4 -13.20 4.20 8.01
CA THR A 4 -12.52 4.41 9.31
C THR A 4 -13.07 3.46 10.38
N ILE A 5 -14.39 3.27 10.42
CA ILE A 5 -15.04 2.35 11.36
C ILE A 5 -14.63 0.91 11.02
N LEU A 6 -14.65 0.55 9.73
CA LEU A 6 -14.20 -0.77 9.26
C LEU A 6 -12.74 -1.04 9.64
N THR A 7 -11.87 -0.04 9.50
CA THR A 7 -10.46 -0.14 9.92
C THR A 7 -10.34 -0.40 11.43
N SER A 8 -11.15 0.29 12.24
CA SER A 8 -11.14 0.11 13.70
C SER A 8 -11.62 -1.25 14.17
N ILE A 9 -12.53 -1.91 13.44
CA ILE A 9 -13.00 -3.26 13.77
C ILE A 9 -12.13 -4.36 13.14
N CYS A 10 -11.41 -4.06 12.07
CA CYS A 10 -10.55 -5.01 11.36
C CYS A 10 -9.21 -5.22 12.10
N LYS A 11 -9.22 -6.08 13.14
CA LYS A 11 -8.07 -6.33 14.02
C LYS A 11 -7.44 -7.71 13.88
N THR A 12 -8.15 -8.68 13.31
CA THR A 12 -7.71 -10.07 13.21
C THR A 12 -7.87 -10.60 11.79
N ALA A 13 -7.19 -11.69 11.46
CA ALA A 13 -7.34 -12.38 10.17
C ALA A 13 -8.79 -12.83 9.88
N GLU A 14 -9.54 -13.16 10.92
CA GLU A 14 -10.95 -13.48 10.84
C GLU A 14 -11.79 -12.26 10.44
N HIS A 15 -11.55 -11.10 11.06
CA HIS A 15 -12.26 -9.86 10.70
C HIS A 15 -11.95 -9.43 9.27
N GLN A 16 -10.68 -9.53 8.85
CA GLN A 16 -10.26 -9.25 7.47
C GLN A 16 -11.00 -10.15 6.47
N SER A 17 -11.05 -11.46 6.76
CA SER A 17 -11.71 -12.46 5.92
C SER A 17 -13.23 -12.26 5.89
N PHE A 18 -13.83 -11.92 7.03
CA PHE A 18 -15.25 -11.61 7.14
C PHE A 18 -15.61 -10.39 6.28
N LEU A 19 -14.91 -9.26 6.46
CA LEU A 19 -15.14 -8.07 5.64
C LEU A 19 -14.94 -8.35 4.14
N CYS A 20 -13.92 -9.12 3.79
CA CYS A 20 -13.70 -9.55 2.42
C CYS A 20 -14.89 -10.34 1.87
N SER A 21 -15.46 -11.28 2.64
CA SER A 21 -16.64 -12.08 2.25
C SER A 21 -17.91 -11.25 2.09
N GLN A 22 -18.00 -10.10 2.77
CA GLN A 22 -19.12 -9.17 2.69
C GLN A 22 -18.95 -8.13 1.55
N GLY A 23 -17.99 -8.32 0.64
CA GLY A 23 -17.81 -7.43 -0.52
C GLY A 23 -17.16 -6.08 -0.19
N ALA A 24 -16.41 -6.00 0.91
CA ALA A 24 -15.71 -4.76 1.26
C ALA A 24 -14.64 -4.37 0.23
N ILE A 25 -13.91 -5.32 -0.36
CA ILE A 25 -12.84 -5.02 -1.33
C ILE A 25 -13.35 -4.26 -2.56
N PRO A 26 -14.35 -4.75 -3.32
CA PRO A 26 -14.86 -4.01 -4.49
C PRO A 26 -15.37 -2.61 -4.12
N THR A 27 -16.04 -2.48 -2.98
CA THR A 27 -16.56 -1.21 -2.47
C THR A 27 -15.44 -0.23 -2.15
N LEU A 28 -14.40 -0.68 -1.43
CA LEU A 28 -13.25 0.14 -1.08
C LEU A 28 -12.41 0.50 -2.31
N ALA A 29 -12.27 -0.41 -3.27
CA ALA A 29 -11.60 -0.15 -4.55
C ALA A 29 -12.31 0.95 -5.36
N ALA A 30 -13.65 0.93 -5.39
CA ALA A 30 -14.44 2.01 -5.98
C ALA A 30 -14.18 3.36 -5.30
N MET A 31 -14.11 3.36 -3.97
CA MET A 31 -13.87 4.57 -3.18
C MET A 31 -12.45 5.16 -3.37
N LEU A 32 -11.47 4.36 -3.82
CA LEU A 32 -10.16 4.88 -4.23
C LEU A 32 -10.25 5.82 -5.45
N CYS A 33 -11.30 5.70 -6.26
CA CYS A 33 -11.53 6.57 -7.42
C CYS A 33 -12.39 7.80 -7.08
N SER A 34 -12.79 7.99 -5.82
CA SER A 34 -13.54 9.16 -5.39
C SER A 34 -12.71 10.43 -5.58
N PRO A 35 -13.29 11.57 -6.01
CA PRO A 35 -12.58 12.85 -6.03
C PRO A 35 -12.26 13.39 -4.63
N SER A 36 -12.84 12.81 -3.58
CA SER A 36 -12.68 13.28 -2.21
C SER A 36 -11.53 12.56 -1.51
N TYR A 37 -10.48 13.31 -1.18
CA TYR A 37 -9.37 12.85 -0.31
C TYR A 37 -9.87 12.24 1.00
N LYS A 38 -10.92 12.82 1.60
CA LYS A 38 -11.54 12.36 2.86
C LYS A 38 -12.24 11.00 2.72
N VAL A 39 -12.43 10.50 1.51
CA VAL A 39 -12.95 9.17 1.19
C VAL A 39 -11.81 8.25 0.75
N GLN A 40 -10.94 8.71 -0.14
CA GLN A 40 -9.83 7.91 -0.67
C GLN A 40 -8.88 7.42 0.44
N LEU A 41 -8.38 8.32 1.29
CA LEU A 41 -7.35 7.96 2.27
C LEU A 41 -7.86 6.95 3.31
N PRO A 42 -9.04 7.12 3.93
CA PRO A 42 -9.59 6.09 4.82
C PRO A 42 -9.85 4.75 4.12
N SER A 43 -10.29 4.77 2.87
CA SER A 43 -10.53 3.55 2.08
C SER A 43 -9.24 2.79 1.81
N LEU A 44 -8.18 3.53 1.45
CA LEU A 44 -6.84 2.99 1.22
C LEU A 44 -6.25 2.38 2.50
N ARG A 45 -6.34 3.09 3.63
CA ARG A 45 -5.88 2.59 4.93
C ARG A 45 -6.65 1.33 5.36
N CYS A 46 -7.96 1.29 5.09
CA CYS A 46 -8.78 0.10 5.36
C CYS A 46 -8.34 -1.10 4.50
N LEU A 47 -8.06 -0.89 3.21
CA LEU A 47 -7.52 -1.94 2.34
C LEU A 47 -6.17 -2.46 2.83
N ALA A 48 -5.27 -1.57 3.25
CA ALA A 48 -3.99 -1.95 3.85
C ALA A 48 -4.19 -2.81 5.12
N HIS A 49 -5.11 -2.44 6.00
CA HIS A 49 -5.42 -3.25 7.19
C HIS A 49 -6.02 -4.61 6.83
N MET A 50 -6.84 -4.67 5.79
CA MET A 50 -7.46 -5.91 5.32
C MET A 50 -6.44 -6.90 4.76
N CYS A 51 -5.42 -6.43 4.04
CA CYS A 51 -4.43 -7.29 3.41
C CYS A 51 -3.18 -7.57 4.26
N TYR A 52 -3.04 -6.93 5.43
CA TYR A 52 -1.90 -7.16 6.31
C TYR A 52 -1.84 -8.61 6.80
N GLN A 53 -0.74 -9.31 6.46
CA GLN A 53 -0.46 -10.70 6.83
C GLN A 53 -1.58 -11.71 6.51
N ASN A 54 -2.39 -11.44 5.49
CA ASN A 54 -3.49 -12.32 5.09
C ASN A 54 -3.44 -12.65 3.60
N GLN A 55 -2.82 -13.78 3.27
CA GLN A 55 -2.60 -14.21 1.89
C GLN A 55 -3.89 -14.31 1.07
N LYS A 56 -4.97 -14.81 1.67
CA LYS A 56 -6.26 -14.96 0.96
C LYS A 56 -6.82 -13.60 0.57
N VAL A 57 -6.91 -12.67 1.53
CA VAL A 57 -7.45 -11.33 1.30
C VAL A 57 -6.53 -10.54 0.35
N SER A 58 -5.21 -10.66 0.50
CA SER A 58 -4.22 -10.07 -0.42
C SER A 58 -4.37 -10.56 -1.85
N SER A 59 -4.57 -11.86 -2.05
CA SER A 59 -4.75 -12.44 -3.39
C SER A 59 -6.02 -11.93 -4.07
N ILE A 60 -7.13 -11.83 -3.33
CA ILE A 60 -8.38 -11.23 -3.81
C ILE A 60 -8.16 -9.76 -4.14
N LEU A 61 -7.49 -9.02 -3.27
CA LEU A 61 -7.24 -7.60 -3.47
C LEU A 61 -6.35 -7.34 -4.71
N ALA A 62 -5.30 -8.13 -4.92
CA ALA A 62 -4.39 -8.02 -6.06
C ALA A 62 -5.07 -8.30 -7.42
N THR A 63 -6.10 -9.13 -7.43
CA THR A 63 -6.87 -9.49 -8.64
C THR A 63 -8.15 -8.66 -8.82
N SER A 64 -8.53 -7.89 -7.81
CA SER A 64 -9.69 -7.00 -7.86
C SER A 64 -9.44 -5.80 -8.79
N SER A 65 -10.52 -5.30 -9.40
CA SER A 65 -10.46 -4.15 -10.29
C SER A 65 -11.69 -3.27 -10.14
N TYR A 66 -11.54 -2.00 -10.50
CA TYR A 66 -12.64 -1.04 -10.60
C TYR A 66 -12.40 -0.10 -11.78
N GLY A 67 -13.45 0.18 -12.57
CA GLY A 67 -13.33 1.06 -13.73
C GLY A 67 -12.29 0.59 -14.77
N GLY A 68 -12.14 -0.73 -14.94
CA GLY A 68 -11.17 -1.34 -15.86
C GLY A 68 -9.70 -1.31 -15.39
N ARG A 69 -9.43 -0.88 -14.15
CA ARG A 69 -8.08 -0.81 -13.58
C ARG A 69 -7.95 -1.75 -12.39
N SER A 70 -6.85 -2.51 -12.33
CA SER A 70 -6.57 -3.35 -11.18
C SER A 70 -6.29 -2.50 -9.93
N VAL A 71 -6.57 -3.03 -8.75
CA VAL A 71 -6.23 -2.34 -7.49
C VAL A 71 -4.73 -2.01 -7.41
N PRO A 72 -3.78 -2.91 -7.74
CA PRO A 72 -2.37 -2.56 -7.75
C PRO A 72 -2.04 -1.36 -8.66
N ASP A 73 -2.71 -1.24 -9.83
CA ASP A 73 -2.50 -0.08 -10.69
C ASP A 73 -3.09 1.21 -10.10
N LEU A 74 -4.23 1.11 -9.40
CA LEU A 74 -4.80 2.23 -8.64
C LEU A 74 -3.82 2.69 -7.54
N LEU A 75 -3.20 1.75 -6.81
CA LEU A 75 -2.18 2.07 -5.80
C LEU A 75 -1.00 2.82 -6.41
N VAL A 76 -0.53 2.43 -7.60
CA VAL A 76 0.53 3.16 -8.32
C VAL A 76 0.16 4.62 -8.60
N THR A 77 -1.08 4.89 -8.98
CA THR A 77 -1.56 6.28 -9.16
C THR A 77 -1.60 7.04 -7.83
N LEU A 78 -1.94 6.38 -6.73
CA LEU A 78 -1.99 7.00 -5.40
C LEU A 78 -0.59 7.23 -4.79
N MET A 79 0.45 6.56 -5.32
CA MET A 79 1.86 6.81 -5.01
C MET A 79 2.50 7.95 -5.81
N ALA A 80 1.76 8.58 -6.74
CA ALA A 80 2.31 9.64 -7.57
C ALA A 80 2.71 10.88 -6.76
N ARG A 81 3.75 11.61 -7.22
CA ARG A 81 4.35 12.74 -6.48
C ARG A 81 3.41 13.93 -6.31
N ASP A 82 2.36 14.04 -7.12
CA ASP A 82 1.31 15.06 -7.01
C ASP A 82 0.28 14.75 -5.90
N LYS A 83 0.38 13.59 -5.24
CA LYS A 83 -0.49 13.22 -4.12
C LYS A 83 0.07 13.68 -2.78
N PRO A 84 -0.77 13.86 -1.74
CA PRO A 84 -0.29 14.08 -0.38
C PRO A 84 0.59 12.93 0.11
N THR A 85 1.58 13.22 0.95
CA THR A 85 2.54 12.24 1.47
C THR A 85 1.85 11.06 2.14
N GLU A 86 0.80 11.29 2.91
CA GLU A 86 0.04 10.26 3.61
C GLU A 86 -0.66 9.30 2.65
N MET A 87 -1.10 9.79 1.49
CA MET A 87 -1.68 8.94 0.44
C MET A 87 -0.61 8.05 -0.17
N GLN A 88 0.57 8.63 -0.47
CA GLN A 88 1.69 7.90 -1.06
C GLN A 88 2.18 6.79 -0.12
N LEU A 89 2.35 7.10 1.17
CA LEU A 89 2.72 6.15 2.22
C LEU A 89 1.70 5.02 2.34
N ALA A 90 0.42 5.36 2.48
CA ALA A 90 -0.64 4.35 2.62
C ALA A 90 -0.73 3.44 1.38
N ALA A 91 -0.49 3.97 0.18
CA ALA A 91 -0.52 3.21 -1.07
C ALA A 91 0.69 2.29 -1.20
N ALA A 92 1.89 2.80 -0.89
CA ALA A 92 3.11 2.01 -0.86
C ALA A 92 3.01 0.89 0.19
N LYS A 93 2.47 1.17 1.37
CA LYS A 93 2.22 0.19 2.44
C LYS A 93 1.26 -0.91 2.03
N CYS A 94 0.16 -0.56 1.35
CA CYS A 94 -0.76 -1.55 0.80
C CYS A 94 -0.06 -2.45 -0.24
N MET A 95 0.72 -1.86 -1.16
CA MET A 95 1.50 -2.63 -2.14
C MET A 95 2.54 -3.54 -1.47
N THR A 96 3.23 -3.07 -0.43
CA THR A 96 4.16 -3.86 0.38
C THR A 96 3.48 -5.07 0.99
N PHE A 97 2.29 -4.91 1.57
CA PHE A 97 1.56 -6.03 2.17
C PHE A 97 1.10 -7.05 1.13
N LEU A 98 0.68 -6.61 -0.06
CA LEU A 98 0.38 -7.52 -1.18
C LEU A 98 1.61 -8.34 -1.59
N SER A 99 2.77 -7.69 -1.70
CA SER A 99 4.03 -8.35 -2.04
C SER A 99 4.45 -9.35 -0.95
N ARG A 100 4.43 -8.93 0.32
CA ARG A 100 4.85 -9.78 1.45
C ARG A 100 3.93 -10.97 1.71
N ALA A 101 2.66 -10.86 1.33
CA ALA A 101 1.71 -11.95 1.36
C ALA A 101 1.82 -12.90 0.14
N GLY A 102 2.72 -12.64 -0.80
CA GLY A 102 2.90 -13.43 -2.03
C GLY A 102 1.79 -13.25 -3.07
N ALA A 103 0.92 -12.23 -2.91
CA ALA A 103 -0.14 -11.93 -3.88
C ALA A 103 0.41 -11.19 -5.12
N ILE A 104 1.53 -10.50 -4.96
CA ILE A 104 2.31 -9.89 -6.04
C ILE A 104 3.75 -10.33 -5.84
N ARG A 105 4.46 -10.61 -6.94
CA ARG A 105 5.87 -10.97 -6.88
C ARG A 105 6.71 -9.76 -6.46
N SER A 106 7.77 -9.98 -5.69
CA SER A 106 8.66 -8.89 -5.28
C SER A 106 9.38 -8.24 -6.47
N GLU A 107 9.57 -8.97 -7.58
CA GLU A 107 10.17 -8.43 -8.81
C GLU A 107 9.18 -7.64 -9.68
N ASP A 108 7.90 -7.59 -9.30
CA ASP A 108 6.89 -6.82 -10.05
C ASP A 108 7.34 -5.34 -10.15
N PRO A 109 7.32 -4.73 -11.36
CA PRO A 109 7.73 -3.34 -11.56
C PRO A 109 7.03 -2.33 -10.65
N ARG A 110 5.81 -2.62 -10.20
CA ARG A 110 5.05 -1.78 -9.27
C ARG A 110 5.61 -1.84 -7.85
N VAL A 111 6.26 -2.93 -7.48
CA VAL A 111 7.00 -3.06 -6.23
C VAL A 111 8.36 -2.38 -6.36
N THR A 112 9.17 -2.83 -7.32
CA THR A 112 10.59 -2.43 -7.48
C THR A 112 10.76 -0.97 -7.91
N PHE A 113 9.90 -0.45 -8.79
CA PHE A 113 10.04 0.90 -9.38
C PHE A 113 9.00 1.90 -8.89
N LYS A 114 8.01 1.50 -8.08
CA LYS A 114 7.02 2.43 -7.50
C LYS A 114 6.98 2.40 -5.98
N ALA A 115 6.64 1.27 -5.35
CA ALA A 115 6.53 1.19 -3.90
C ALA A 115 7.88 1.42 -3.20
N LEU A 116 8.92 0.68 -3.58
CA LEU A 116 10.24 0.80 -2.95
C LEU A 116 10.82 2.22 -3.08
N PRO A 117 10.90 2.85 -4.28
CA PRO A 117 11.41 4.22 -4.39
C PRO A 117 10.55 5.25 -3.66
N THR A 118 9.24 5.02 -3.55
CA THR A 118 8.35 5.86 -2.74
C THR A 118 8.78 5.79 -1.28
N LEU A 119 8.93 4.59 -0.72
CA LEU A 119 9.32 4.39 0.68
C LEU A 119 10.72 4.91 1.00
N VAL A 120 11.70 4.69 0.13
CA VAL A 120 13.06 5.25 0.28
C VAL A 120 13.01 6.78 0.37
N ARG A 121 12.23 7.43 -0.50
CA ARG A 121 12.04 8.89 -0.43
C ARG A 121 11.34 9.33 0.86
N MET A 122 10.43 8.53 1.41
CA MET A 122 9.76 8.85 2.68
C MET A 122 10.73 8.89 3.86
N CYS A 123 11.86 8.21 3.77
CA CYS A 123 12.88 8.19 4.82
C CYS A 123 13.76 9.45 4.84
N LYS A 124 13.69 10.32 3.81
CA LYS A 124 14.54 11.51 3.68
C LYS A 124 14.17 12.60 4.68
N LYS A 125 15.11 13.53 4.92
CA LYS A 125 15.02 14.55 5.98
C LYS A 125 13.94 15.60 5.74
N GLU A 126 13.45 15.72 4.51
CA GLU A 126 12.40 16.67 4.13
C GLU A 126 11.00 16.22 4.59
N GLN A 127 10.85 14.95 4.98
CA GLN A 127 9.60 14.43 5.54
C GLN A 127 9.53 14.64 7.06
N THR A 128 8.32 14.67 7.61
CA THR A 128 8.12 14.74 9.06
C THR A 128 8.69 13.51 9.77
N PRO A 129 9.05 13.60 11.07
CA PRO A 129 9.53 12.45 11.83
C PRO A 129 8.58 11.24 11.78
N GLU A 130 7.27 11.48 11.83
CA GLU A 130 6.23 10.45 11.80
C GLU A 130 6.19 9.75 10.43
N GLU A 131 6.22 10.51 9.33
CA GLU A 131 6.25 9.96 7.97
C GLU A 131 7.53 9.18 7.72
N ARG A 132 8.68 9.66 8.23
CA ARG A 132 9.96 8.96 8.13
C ARG A 132 9.93 7.63 8.87
N ALA A 133 9.35 7.62 10.07
CA ALA A 133 9.20 6.40 10.86
C ALA A 133 8.31 5.38 10.14
N GLU A 134 7.12 5.79 9.68
CA GLU A 134 6.21 4.89 8.95
C GLU A 134 6.82 4.40 7.63
N GLY A 135 7.49 5.29 6.90
CA GLY A 135 8.20 4.96 5.66
C GLY A 135 9.31 3.94 5.90
N ALA A 136 10.14 4.15 6.92
CA ALA A 136 11.23 3.25 7.28
C ALA A 136 10.73 1.89 7.78
N GLU A 137 9.70 1.86 8.63
CA GLU A 137 9.07 0.61 9.09
C GLU A 137 8.53 -0.19 7.90
N THR A 138 7.82 0.47 7.00
CA THR A 138 7.23 -0.17 5.82
C THR A 138 8.31 -0.64 4.84
N LEU A 139 9.39 0.13 4.65
CA LEU A 139 10.53 -0.25 3.82
C LEU A 139 11.26 -1.46 4.39
N ALA A 140 11.52 -1.46 5.69
CA ALA A 140 12.15 -2.57 6.40
C ALA A 140 11.29 -3.84 6.22
N TYR A 141 9.99 -3.74 6.42
CA TYR A 141 9.08 -4.88 6.23
C TYR A 141 9.06 -5.39 4.78
N LEU A 142 9.12 -4.50 3.77
CA LEU A 142 9.18 -4.88 2.36
C LEU A 142 10.45 -5.67 2.02
N ALA A 143 11.61 -5.18 2.48
CA ALA A 143 12.91 -5.70 2.09
C ALA A 143 13.44 -6.82 3.03
N GLU A 144 12.80 -7.05 4.18
CA GLU A 144 13.25 -7.97 5.23
C GLU A 144 13.73 -9.33 4.73
N VAL A 145 13.03 -9.92 3.75
CA VAL A 145 13.28 -11.28 3.25
C VAL A 145 13.75 -11.34 1.79
N ASP A 146 14.05 -10.19 1.18
CA ASP A 146 14.39 -10.11 -0.25
C ASP A 146 15.70 -9.34 -0.44
N THR A 147 16.77 -10.07 -0.73
CA THR A 147 18.12 -9.52 -0.91
C THR A 147 18.21 -8.57 -2.11
N GLU A 148 17.40 -8.78 -3.14
CA GLU A 148 17.40 -7.92 -4.31
C GLU A 148 16.68 -6.59 -3.99
N LEU A 149 15.56 -6.64 -3.26
CA LEU A 149 14.93 -5.41 -2.75
C LEU A 149 15.85 -4.65 -1.78
N GLN A 150 16.61 -5.34 -0.93
CA GLN A 150 17.63 -4.71 -0.08
C GLN A 150 18.69 -3.98 -0.91
N ARG A 151 19.19 -4.64 -1.96
CA ARG A 151 20.17 -4.06 -2.89
C ARG A 151 19.60 -2.86 -3.65
N ILE A 152 18.37 -2.94 -4.14
CA ILE A 152 17.70 -1.83 -4.85
C ILE A 152 17.49 -0.66 -3.88
N ALA A 153 17.06 -0.91 -2.65
CA ALA A 153 16.85 0.12 -1.64
C ALA A 153 18.15 0.84 -1.29
N SER A 154 19.27 0.12 -1.13
CA SER A 154 20.57 0.72 -0.77
C SER A 154 21.12 1.65 -1.85
N ILE A 155 20.81 1.40 -3.13
CA ILE A 155 21.26 2.25 -4.25
C ILE A 155 20.23 3.30 -4.68
N SER A 156 18.97 3.15 -4.27
CA SER A 156 17.88 4.06 -4.66
C SER A 156 18.09 5.49 -4.16
N ASP A 157 18.83 5.66 -3.06
CA ASP A 157 19.15 6.99 -2.54
C ASP A 157 20.12 7.77 -3.45
N HIS A 158 20.90 7.05 -4.28
CA HIS A 158 21.82 7.62 -5.26
C HIS A 158 21.21 7.84 -6.65
N LEU A 159 20.04 7.28 -6.95
CA LEU A 159 19.40 7.29 -8.27
C LEU A 159 18.25 8.30 -8.40
N ILE A 160 17.80 8.89 -7.30
CA ILE A 160 16.78 9.93 -7.31
C ILE A 160 17.49 11.28 -7.17
N PRO A 161 17.62 12.08 -8.25
CA PRO A 161 18.14 13.43 -8.12
C PRO A 161 17.26 14.19 -7.12
N THR A 162 17.90 14.75 -6.10
CA THR A 162 17.31 15.77 -5.21
C THR A 162 16.94 17.00 -6.01
#